data_AF-A0AAV9HLF5-F1
#
_entry.id   AF-A0AAV9HLF5-F1
#
_cell.length_a   1.000
_cell.length_b   1.000
_cell.length_c   1.000
_cell.angle_alpha   90.00
_cell.angle_beta   90.00
_cell.angle_gamma   90.00
#
_symmetry.space_group_name_H-M   'P 1'
#
loop_
_entity.id
_entity.type
_entity.pdbx_description
1 polymer ?
#
loop_
_entity_poly.entity_id
_entity_poly.type
_entity_poly.pdbx_seq_one_letter_code
_entity_poly.pdbx_strand_id
1 'polypeptide(L)'
;RLQAIIKEAAGGAKVDEREDDSGKYWYRGETLVGYFDKTTNATSVLPDLPSLKPGEIKLNERLLKTFVADPSIIAVDKTLTGIVIGSRLDGSQQVLDKDPSLPASYLLEGVVQRGIPYGSGSRPVCGPGSQAVFSFDVNGNVRGLRHAWKPAANQNKFLRPLTPKQIRTRITEELAATGLGSRATVRHVDLCFYDSGAAHIQPVFRFNVTVSSVSGAATALLVGYIPASDKGELEPLPNITAPAVGPQPNFPNLNATSSRGALPGPSRRDGSSISVGRYLMNGDGLSQDFIREASNLWSGLHSASSRFVDAQYYWDDPNVYNAWAYYYVNNVHVAFSDGHGSPHSFLTNGGLPSSGEVTISPDLYAKGFGASATPGGKLAYWILGECSVISAPVDYPAGQGHEAFDPWWKVFDGGMRAAVGYRDLASVNPDKWNEVGRSLGRGASVVHGFMSTMLSTGKTSAVTRCGRDADTIFQVGGLAKPDCLTIWW
;
A
#
# COMPACT_ATOMS: atom_id res chain seq x y z
N ARG A 1 4.17 2.99 27.95
CA ARG A 1 5.25 2.93 26.94
C ARG A 1 4.77 3.38 25.56
N LEU A 2 3.64 2.88 25.04
CA LEU A 2 3.06 3.34 23.77
C LEU A 2 2.98 4.88 23.64
N GLN A 3 2.44 5.57 24.65
CA GLN A 3 2.40 7.04 24.66
C GLN A 3 3.78 7.72 24.54
N ALA A 4 4.85 7.10 25.03
CA ALA A 4 6.21 7.63 24.87
C ALA A 4 6.68 7.46 23.42
N ILE A 5 6.41 6.32 22.79
CA ILE A 5 6.70 6.08 21.37
C ILE A 5 5.92 7.07 20.50
N ILE A 6 4.64 7.30 20.80
CA ILE A 6 3.80 8.28 20.07
C ILE A 6 4.38 9.70 20.19
N LYS A 7 4.78 10.12 21.40
CA LYS A 7 5.38 11.45 21.61
C LYS A 7 6.70 11.60 20.85
N GLU A 8 7.53 10.56 20.83
CA GLU A 8 8.79 10.55 20.08
C GLU A 8 8.55 10.58 18.56
N ALA A 9 7.59 9.79 18.07
CA ALA A 9 7.19 9.78 16.66
C ALA A 9 6.61 11.11 16.18
N ALA A 10 5.92 11.84 17.07
CA ALA A 10 5.39 13.17 16.80
C ALA A 10 6.46 14.29 16.84
N GLY A 11 7.74 13.96 17.03
CA GLY A 11 8.83 14.93 17.06
C GLY A 11 8.73 15.92 18.22
N GLY A 12 8.14 15.50 19.35
CA GLY A 12 7.91 16.37 20.52
C GLY A 12 6.73 17.34 20.37
N ALA A 13 5.97 17.29 19.27
CA ALA A 13 4.76 18.07 19.11
C ALA A 13 3.68 17.66 20.13
N LYS A 14 2.75 18.58 20.42
CA LYS A 14 1.56 18.25 21.19
C LYS A 14 0.71 17.24 20.40
N VAL A 15 0.30 16.18 21.07
CA VAL A 15 -0.55 15.13 20.51
C VAL A 15 -1.89 15.16 21.23
N ASP A 16 -2.97 15.22 20.45
CA ASP A 16 -4.34 15.12 20.96
C ASP A 16 -4.83 13.68 20.82
N GLU A 17 -5.29 13.09 21.93
CA GLU A 17 -5.91 11.76 21.95
C GLU A 17 -7.41 11.88 21.67
N ARG A 18 -7.92 11.02 20.79
CA ARG A 18 -9.34 10.83 20.51
C ARG A 18 -9.69 9.36 20.72
N GLU A 19 -10.90 9.07 21.15
CA GLU A 19 -11.36 7.70 21.39
C GLU A 19 -12.80 7.55 20.89
N ASP A 20 -13.07 6.42 20.25
CA ASP A 20 -14.40 5.97 19.86
C ASP A 20 -14.57 4.47 20.16
N ASP A 21 -15.65 3.89 19.66
CA ASP A 21 -15.96 2.47 19.87
C ASP A 21 -14.94 1.53 19.19
N SER A 22 -14.30 1.99 18.11
CA SER A 22 -13.35 1.22 17.33
C SER A 22 -11.92 1.29 17.88
N GLY A 23 -11.55 2.37 18.57
CA GLY A 23 -10.16 2.54 18.98
C GLY A 23 -9.81 3.83 19.71
N LYS A 24 -8.51 3.98 19.98
CA LYS A 24 -7.87 5.23 20.38
C LYS A 24 -7.01 5.73 19.23
N TYR A 25 -6.96 7.04 19.06
CA TYR A 25 -6.29 7.72 17.97
C TYR A 25 -5.51 8.89 18.50
N TRP A 26 -4.34 9.13 17.92
CA TRP A 26 -3.46 10.22 18.32
C TRP A 26 -3.18 11.10 17.13
N TYR A 27 -3.37 12.40 17.31
CA TYR A 27 -3.28 13.40 16.25
C TYR A 27 -2.28 14.49 16.59
N ARG A 28 -1.52 14.93 15.58
CA ARG A 28 -0.79 16.19 15.61
C ARG A 28 -1.51 17.17 14.69
N GLY A 29 -2.35 18.03 15.29
CA GLY A 29 -3.30 18.83 14.52
C GLY A 29 -4.35 17.92 13.86
N GLU A 30 -4.35 17.86 12.53
CA GLU A 30 -5.23 16.99 11.75
C GLU A 30 -4.55 15.70 11.26
N THR A 31 -3.23 15.59 11.43
CA THR A 31 -2.46 14.43 10.97
C THR A 31 -2.50 13.31 12.01
N LEU A 32 -2.91 12.12 11.59
CA LEU A 32 -2.84 10.91 12.41
C LEU A 32 -1.38 10.52 12.63
N VAL A 33 -0.96 10.42 13.89
CA VAL A 33 0.39 9.97 14.28
C VAL A 33 0.39 8.56 14.87
N GLY A 34 -0.78 8.04 15.25
CA GLY A 34 -0.90 6.65 15.68
C GLY A 34 -2.33 6.27 16.04
N TYR A 35 -2.57 4.97 16.18
CA TYR A 35 -3.85 4.42 16.62
C TYR A 35 -3.69 3.10 17.36
N PHE A 36 -4.70 2.76 18.15
CA PHE A 36 -4.91 1.48 18.79
C PHE A 36 -6.33 1.00 18.46
N ASP A 37 -6.44 -0.12 17.78
CA ASP A 37 -7.70 -0.73 17.38
C ASP A 37 -8.16 -1.71 18.47
N LYS A 38 -9.32 -1.46 19.07
CA LYS A 38 -9.86 -2.26 20.19
C LYS A 38 -10.32 -3.65 19.76
N THR A 39 -10.66 -3.83 18.49
CA THR A 39 -11.18 -5.10 17.97
C THR A 39 -10.06 -6.08 17.70
N THR A 40 -8.98 -5.59 17.11
CA THR A 40 -7.83 -6.40 16.70
C THR A 40 -6.70 -6.38 17.71
N ASN A 41 -6.70 -5.45 18.67
CA ASN A 41 -5.56 -5.06 19.52
C ASN A 41 -4.34 -4.60 18.72
N ALA A 42 -4.53 -4.22 17.45
CA ALA A 42 -3.46 -3.69 16.63
C ALA A 42 -3.13 -2.26 17.06
N THR A 43 -1.85 -1.95 17.12
CA THR A 43 -1.31 -0.62 17.40
C THR A 43 -0.44 -0.20 16.24
N SER A 44 -0.59 1.04 15.79
CA SER A 44 0.32 1.63 14.81
C SER A 44 0.75 3.01 15.28
N VAL A 45 2.02 3.34 15.07
CA VAL A 45 2.61 4.66 15.25
C VAL A 45 3.32 5.00 13.96
N LEU A 46 2.94 6.12 13.37
CA LEU A 46 3.38 6.57 12.06
C LEU A 46 4.51 7.61 12.26
N PRO A 47 5.73 7.37 11.74
CA PRO A 47 6.79 8.38 11.76
C PRO A 47 6.39 9.66 11.03
N ASP A 48 6.84 10.78 11.57
CA ASP A 48 6.77 12.07 10.91
C ASP A 48 7.90 12.24 9.90
N LEU A 49 7.64 11.93 8.64
CA LEU A 49 8.65 11.93 7.56
C LEU A 49 9.47 13.24 7.47
N PRO A 50 8.89 14.46 7.53
CA PRO A 50 9.67 15.71 7.49
C PRO A 50 10.66 15.89 8.64
N SER A 51 10.45 15.22 9.77
CA SER A 51 11.35 15.32 10.93
C SER A 51 12.56 14.39 10.84
N LEU A 52 12.52 13.43 9.91
CA LEU A 52 13.57 12.43 9.77
C LEU A 52 14.83 13.04 9.16
N LYS A 53 15.98 12.56 9.63
CA LYS A 53 17.29 12.97 9.10
C LYS A 53 17.91 11.81 8.34
N PRO A 54 18.49 12.07 7.15
CA PRO A 54 19.21 11.04 6.42
C PRO A 54 20.49 10.63 7.15
N GLY A 55 20.87 9.36 7.06
CA GLY A 55 22.18 8.89 7.54
C GLY A 55 22.33 7.37 7.56
N GLU A 56 23.49 6.91 8.03
CA GLU A 56 23.72 5.47 8.28
C GLU A 56 22.93 5.05 9.52
N ILE A 57 21.98 4.13 9.34
CA ILE A 57 21.12 3.65 10.42
C ILE A 57 21.58 2.27 10.86
N LYS A 58 21.81 2.11 12.16
CA LYS A 58 22.11 0.82 12.78
C LYS A 58 20.93 0.36 13.61
N LEU A 59 20.60 -0.92 13.49
CA LEU A 59 19.53 -1.50 14.28
C LEU A 59 19.88 -1.43 15.78
N ASN A 60 19.01 -0.80 16.57
CA ASN A 60 19.18 -0.74 18.03
C ASN A 60 18.69 -2.05 18.67
N GLU A 61 19.47 -3.13 18.51
CA GLU A 61 19.11 -4.46 19.02
C GLU A 61 18.86 -4.49 20.53
N ARG A 62 19.60 -3.68 21.30
CA ARG A 62 19.43 -3.61 22.76
C ARG A 62 18.04 -3.11 23.12
N LEU A 63 17.57 -2.07 22.44
CA LEU A 63 16.24 -1.53 22.64
C LEU A 63 15.16 -2.52 22.20
N LEU A 64 15.34 -3.20 21.05
CA LEU A 64 14.44 -4.28 20.62
C LEU A 64 14.35 -5.42 21.63
N LYS A 65 15.48 -5.91 22.13
CA LYS A 65 15.52 -6.95 23.19
C LYS A 65 14.77 -6.49 24.44
N THR A 66 14.81 -5.20 24.76
CA THR A 66 14.06 -4.61 25.88
C THR A 66 12.55 -4.60 25.62
N PHE A 67 12.11 -4.37 24.38
CA PHE A 67 10.69 -4.48 24.02
C PHE A 67 10.21 -5.93 23.98
N VAL A 68 11.02 -6.84 23.45
CA VAL A 68 10.69 -8.28 23.40
C VAL A 68 10.60 -8.89 24.81
N ALA A 69 11.43 -8.42 25.74
CA ALA A 69 11.39 -8.88 27.13
C ALA A 69 10.26 -8.22 27.97
N ASP A 70 9.53 -7.25 27.42
CA ASP A 70 8.46 -6.56 28.12
C ASP A 70 7.11 -7.28 27.90
N PRO A 71 6.55 -7.94 28.93
CA PRO A 71 5.30 -8.69 28.80
C PRO A 71 4.07 -7.79 28.52
N SER A 72 4.19 -6.47 28.71
CA SER A 72 3.14 -5.50 28.34
C SER A 72 3.13 -5.14 26.86
N ILE A 73 4.17 -5.50 26.11
CA ILE A 73 4.29 -5.30 24.66
C ILE A 73 4.19 -6.67 23.99
N ILE A 74 5.16 -7.55 24.25
CA ILE A 74 5.16 -8.91 23.74
C ILE A 74 4.67 -9.84 24.85
N ALA A 75 3.39 -10.19 24.81
CA ALA A 75 2.78 -11.07 25.81
C ALA A 75 3.54 -12.40 25.92
N VAL A 76 3.79 -12.85 27.16
CA VAL A 76 4.43 -14.14 27.42
C VAL A 76 3.54 -15.25 26.88
N ASP A 77 4.10 -16.06 25.99
CA ASP A 77 3.37 -17.14 25.35
C ASP A 77 4.25 -18.37 25.08
N LYS A 78 3.72 -19.38 24.37
CA LYS A 78 4.43 -20.64 24.10
C LYS A 78 5.19 -20.66 22.76
N THR A 79 5.39 -19.50 22.15
CA THR A 79 6.10 -19.35 20.88
C THR A 79 7.55 -18.92 21.10
N LEU A 80 8.35 -19.02 20.06
CA LEU A 80 9.71 -18.49 20.02
C LEU A 80 9.68 -17.09 19.42
N THR A 81 10.59 -16.22 19.87
CA THR A 81 10.77 -14.88 19.32
C THR A 81 12.16 -14.74 18.71
N GLY A 82 12.22 -14.11 17.54
CA GLY A 82 13.46 -13.75 16.86
C GLY A 82 13.42 -12.27 16.47
N ILE A 83 14.58 -11.66 16.32
CA ILE A 83 14.70 -10.29 15.77
C ILE A 83 15.41 -10.41 14.42
N VAL A 84 14.81 -9.83 13.39
CA VAL A 84 15.40 -9.72 12.05
C VAL A 84 15.39 -8.29 11.57
N ILE A 85 16.33 -7.93 10.71
CA ILE A 85 16.33 -6.65 10.01
C ILE A 85 15.20 -6.69 8.98
N GLY A 86 14.34 -5.67 9.02
CA GLY A 86 13.22 -5.49 8.11
C GLY A 86 13.55 -4.56 6.94
N SER A 87 12.53 -3.88 6.45
CA SER A 87 12.64 -2.94 5.35
C SER A 87 13.37 -1.66 5.77
N ARG A 88 13.82 -0.90 4.77
CA ARG A 88 14.44 0.41 4.94
C ARG A 88 13.62 1.44 4.16
N LEU A 89 13.46 2.63 4.71
CA LEU A 89 12.93 3.78 3.97
C LEU A 89 14.12 4.60 3.48
N ASP A 90 14.27 4.66 2.18
CA ASP A 90 15.25 5.51 1.50
C ASP A 90 14.55 6.67 0.81
N GLY A 91 15.31 7.73 0.53
CA GLY A 91 14.81 8.87 -0.22
C GLY A 91 15.89 9.59 -1.01
N SER A 92 15.46 10.29 -2.05
CA SER A 92 16.29 11.18 -2.86
C SER A 92 15.44 12.37 -3.30
N GLN A 93 16.07 13.53 -3.44
CA GLN A 93 15.43 14.78 -3.85
C GLN A 93 16.05 15.29 -5.13
N GLN A 94 15.24 15.82 -6.03
CA GLN A 94 15.71 16.56 -7.19
C GLN A 94 15.09 17.95 -7.18
N VAL A 95 15.96 18.97 -7.19
CA VAL A 95 15.57 20.34 -7.50
C VAL A 95 15.57 20.49 -9.01
N LEU A 96 14.61 21.23 -9.56
CA LEU A 96 14.49 21.46 -10.99
C LEU A 96 15.82 21.94 -11.58
N ASP A 97 16.19 21.38 -12.73
CA ASP A 97 17.46 21.65 -13.44
C ASP A 97 18.73 21.31 -12.67
N LYS A 98 18.64 20.47 -11.62
CA LYS A 98 19.79 19.93 -10.89
C LYS A 98 19.80 18.40 -10.91
N ASP A 99 20.99 17.85 -10.68
CA ASP A 99 21.12 16.41 -10.42
C ASP A 99 20.38 16.03 -9.13
N PRO A 100 19.79 14.82 -9.09
CA PRO A 100 19.18 14.31 -7.88
C PRO A 100 20.24 14.11 -6.79
N SER A 101 19.83 14.32 -5.54
CA SER A 101 20.66 14.01 -4.38
C SER A 101 20.98 12.52 -4.35
N LEU A 102 22.14 12.18 -3.78
CA LEU A 102 22.46 10.78 -3.51
C LEU A 102 21.35 10.15 -2.64
N PRO A 103 20.97 8.88 -2.92
CA PRO A 103 20.09 8.14 -2.05
C PRO A 103 20.57 8.14 -0.59
N ALA A 104 19.65 8.38 0.33
CA ALA A 104 19.95 8.33 1.75
C ALA A 104 18.85 7.57 2.52
N SER A 105 19.25 6.92 3.61
CA SER A 105 18.34 6.17 4.46
C SER A 105 17.79 7.04 5.58
N TYR A 106 16.48 6.90 5.84
CA TYR A 106 15.74 7.70 6.83
C TYR A 106 15.15 6.84 7.95
N LEU A 107 14.77 5.60 7.65
CA LEU A 107 14.33 4.61 8.64
C LEU A 107 14.88 3.23 8.33
N LEU A 108 15.16 2.45 9.38
CA LEU A 108 15.43 1.02 9.30
C LEU A 108 14.45 0.26 10.20
N GLU A 109 13.79 -0.78 9.69
CA GLU A 109 12.89 -1.59 10.48
C GLU A 109 13.62 -2.71 11.23
N GLY A 110 13.24 -2.92 12.48
CA GLY A 110 13.48 -4.14 13.24
C GLY A 110 12.18 -4.92 13.40
N VAL A 111 12.17 -6.16 12.93
CA VAL A 111 10.99 -7.03 12.98
C VAL A 111 11.18 -8.08 14.06
N VAL A 112 10.25 -8.14 15.01
CA VAL A 112 10.14 -9.25 15.95
C VAL A 112 9.31 -10.33 15.26
N GLN A 113 9.97 -11.40 14.83
CA GLN A 113 9.32 -12.56 14.23
C GLN A 113 8.94 -13.58 15.28
N ARG A 114 7.72 -14.10 15.15
CA ARG A 114 7.25 -15.27 15.90
C ARG A 114 7.64 -16.56 15.19
N GLY A 115 8.09 -17.54 15.96
CA GLY A 115 8.40 -18.90 15.50
C GLY A 115 7.66 -19.96 16.30
N ILE A 116 7.21 -21.02 15.64
CA ILE A 116 6.61 -22.19 16.29
C ILE A 116 7.64 -23.32 16.32
N PRO A 117 7.93 -23.92 17.50
CA PRO A 117 8.77 -25.12 17.57
C PRO A 117 8.22 -26.24 16.70
N TYR A 118 9.05 -26.79 15.81
CA TYR A 118 8.66 -27.87 14.89
C TYR A 118 9.87 -28.76 14.56
N GLY A 119 9.79 -30.03 14.93
CA GLY A 119 10.92 -30.96 14.83
C GLY A 119 12.10 -30.48 15.69
N SER A 120 13.29 -30.43 15.09
CA SER A 120 14.51 -29.92 15.74
C SER A 120 14.71 -28.40 15.61
N GLY A 121 13.78 -27.67 14.99
CA GLY A 121 13.92 -26.24 14.72
C GLY A 121 12.65 -25.43 14.98
N SER A 122 12.56 -24.27 14.34
CA SER A 122 11.39 -23.39 14.37
C SER A 122 10.88 -23.10 12.96
N ARG A 123 9.57 -22.95 12.81
CA ARG A 123 8.96 -22.44 11.58
C ARG A 123 8.39 -21.04 11.82
N PRO A 124 8.48 -20.13 10.83
CA PRO A 124 7.98 -18.78 11.00
C PRO A 124 6.45 -18.79 11.10
N VAL A 125 5.92 -17.83 11.85
CA VAL A 125 4.53 -17.42 11.73
C VAL A 125 4.40 -16.46 10.54
N CYS A 126 3.40 -16.69 9.72
CA CYS A 126 3.05 -15.91 8.53
C CYS A 126 1.65 -15.31 8.69
N GLY A 127 1.28 -14.38 7.82
CA GLY A 127 -0.01 -13.68 7.92
C GLY A 127 0.05 -12.37 8.71
N PRO A 128 -1.08 -11.64 8.78
CA PRO A 128 -1.14 -10.32 9.38
C PRO A 128 -1.12 -10.36 10.92
N GLY A 129 -1.44 -11.51 11.53
CA GLY A 129 -1.43 -11.69 12.97
C GLY A 129 -0.03 -11.82 13.55
N SER A 130 0.15 -11.25 14.74
CA SER A 130 1.35 -11.37 15.58
C SER A 130 2.64 -10.91 14.95
N GLN A 131 2.58 -9.69 14.42
CA GLN A 131 3.73 -8.93 13.97
C GLN A 131 4.05 -7.84 14.99
N ALA A 132 5.34 -7.59 15.23
CA ALA A 132 5.80 -6.38 15.90
C ALA A 132 7.00 -5.81 15.14
N VAL A 133 6.81 -4.65 14.54
CA VAL A 133 7.78 -3.97 13.69
C VAL A 133 8.07 -2.60 14.28
N PHE A 134 9.35 -2.25 14.42
CA PHE A 134 9.80 -0.99 14.97
C PHE A 134 10.67 -0.28 13.93
N SER A 135 10.39 0.98 13.65
CA SER A 135 11.17 1.78 12.70
C SER A 135 12.13 2.69 13.46
N PHE A 136 13.43 2.60 13.15
CA PHE A 136 14.51 3.33 13.81
C PHE A 136 15.06 4.44 12.92
N ASP A 137 15.32 5.62 13.49
CA ASP A 137 16.04 6.70 12.82
C ASP A 137 17.57 6.58 12.95
N VAL A 138 18.29 7.53 12.34
CA VAL A 138 19.76 7.65 12.40
C VAL A 138 20.34 7.73 13.82
N ASN A 139 19.56 8.15 14.81
CA ASN A 139 19.99 8.23 16.21
C ASN A 139 19.67 6.94 16.99
N GLY A 140 19.08 5.94 16.33
CA GLY A 140 18.63 4.70 16.95
C GLY A 140 17.37 4.85 17.80
N ASN A 141 16.61 5.95 17.61
CA ASN A 141 15.34 6.18 18.27
C ASN A 141 14.19 5.54 17.50
N VAL A 142 13.17 5.03 18.21
CA VAL A 142 11.97 4.49 17.59
C VAL A 142 11.08 5.63 17.11
N ARG A 143 10.87 5.70 15.79
CA ARG A 143 9.95 6.66 15.14
C ARG A 143 8.65 6.02 14.66
N GLY A 144 8.63 4.70 14.49
CA GLY A 144 7.47 3.96 14.03
C GLY A 144 7.27 2.66 14.79
N LEU A 145 6.03 2.23 14.90
CA LEU A 145 5.64 0.95 15.50
C LEU A 145 4.45 0.39 14.73
N ARG A 146 4.50 -0.89 14.37
CA ARG A 146 3.33 -1.66 13.95
C ARG A 146 3.28 -2.91 14.80
N HIS A 147 2.23 -3.09 15.57
CA HIS A 147 2.17 -4.13 16.59
C HIS A 147 0.77 -4.77 16.62
N ALA A 148 0.69 -6.06 16.33
CA ALA A 148 -0.53 -6.84 16.36
C ALA A 148 -0.29 -8.19 17.07
N TRP A 149 0.36 -8.18 18.24
CA TRP A 149 0.74 -9.40 18.97
C TRP A 149 -0.34 -9.87 19.93
N LYS A 150 -0.81 -11.11 19.75
CA LYS A 150 -1.75 -11.79 20.67
C LYS A 150 -1.09 -13.02 21.30
N PRO A 151 -1.21 -13.25 22.62
CA PRO A 151 -0.59 -14.41 23.25
C PRO A 151 -1.14 -15.72 22.66
N ALA A 152 -0.24 -16.68 22.40
CA ALA A 152 -0.58 -17.98 21.84
C ALA A 152 -0.25 -19.15 22.79
N ALA A 153 -1.20 -20.06 22.96
CA ALA A 153 -1.01 -21.29 23.74
C ALA A 153 -1.02 -22.52 22.84
N ASN A 154 -0.27 -23.57 23.22
CA ASN A 154 -0.32 -24.85 22.52
C ASN A 154 -1.63 -25.56 22.88
N GLN A 155 -2.37 -26.01 21.87
CA GLN A 155 -3.59 -26.81 22.07
C GLN A 155 -3.30 -28.29 22.35
N ASN A 156 -2.04 -28.72 22.27
CA ASN A 156 -1.60 -30.12 22.37
C ASN A 156 -2.34 -31.06 21.40
N LYS A 157 -2.75 -30.51 20.24
CA LYS A 157 -3.41 -31.26 19.18
C LYS A 157 -2.42 -31.60 18.08
N PHE A 158 -2.33 -32.88 17.77
CA PHE A 158 -1.55 -33.36 16.63
C PHE A 158 -2.43 -33.39 15.37
N LEU A 159 -1.88 -32.89 14.28
CA LEU A 159 -2.49 -32.90 12.97
C LEU A 159 -1.72 -33.86 12.07
N ARG A 160 -2.44 -34.61 11.23
CA ARG A 160 -1.80 -35.47 10.23
C ARG A 160 -1.41 -34.58 9.04
N PRO A 161 -0.11 -34.50 8.69
CA PRO A 161 0.32 -33.65 7.59
C PRO A 161 -0.16 -34.21 6.25
N LEU A 162 -0.41 -33.31 5.30
CA LEU A 162 -0.66 -33.70 3.91
C LEU A 162 0.58 -34.33 3.27
N THR A 163 0.35 -35.28 2.37
CA THR A 163 1.40 -35.82 1.50
C THR A 163 1.79 -34.81 0.41
N PRO A 164 3.00 -34.89 -0.16
CA PRO A 164 3.40 -34.04 -1.30
C PRO A 164 2.42 -34.09 -2.48
N LYS A 165 1.81 -35.26 -2.74
CA LYS A 165 0.79 -35.42 -3.78
C LYS A 165 -0.47 -34.59 -3.46
N GLN A 166 -0.97 -34.65 -2.23
CA GLN A 166 -2.13 -33.87 -1.80
C GLN A 166 -1.88 -32.37 -1.83
N ILE A 167 -0.68 -31.93 -1.41
CA ILE A 167 -0.25 -30.52 -1.49
C ILE A 167 -0.33 -30.04 -2.93
N ARG A 168 0.29 -30.77 -3.87
CA ARG A 168 0.29 -30.44 -5.29
C ARG A 168 -1.14 -30.37 -5.85
N THR A 169 -1.96 -31.39 -5.57
CA THR A 169 -3.34 -31.43 -6.03
C THR A 169 -4.13 -30.22 -5.57
N ARG A 170 -4.07 -29.87 -4.28
CA ARG A 170 -4.80 -28.70 -3.75
C ARG A 170 -4.35 -27.38 -4.36
N ILE A 171 -3.04 -27.17 -4.50
CA ILE A 171 -2.51 -25.95 -5.16
C ILE A 171 -2.98 -25.88 -6.61
N THR A 172 -2.97 -27.00 -7.34
CA THR A 172 -3.46 -27.05 -8.73
C THR A 172 -4.95 -26.77 -8.83
N GLU A 173 -5.77 -27.31 -7.91
CA GLU A 173 -7.22 -27.06 -7.85
C GLU A 173 -7.53 -25.59 -7.56
N GLU A 174 -6.84 -25.01 -6.57
CA GLU A 174 -7.00 -23.60 -6.21
C GLU A 174 -6.62 -22.67 -7.37
N LEU A 175 -5.50 -22.97 -8.05
CA LEU A 175 -5.10 -22.22 -9.25
C LEU A 175 -6.02 -22.44 -10.44
N ALA A 176 -6.56 -23.64 -10.65
CA ALA A 176 -7.54 -23.87 -11.71
C ALA A 176 -8.80 -23.02 -11.49
N ALA A 177 -9.23 -22.84 -10.24
CA ALA A 177 -10.37 -22.00 -9.89
C ALA A 177 -10.16 -20.50 -10.17
N THR A 178 -8.91 -20.03 -10.26
CA THR A 178 -8.63 -18.63 -10.64
C THR A 178 -8.90 -18.32 -12.13
N GLY A 179 -8.99 -19.34 -12.99
CA GLY A 179 -9.08 -19.13 -14.43
C GLY A 179 -7.80 -18.59 -15.09
N LEU A 180 -6.68 -18.49 -14.36
CA LEU A 180 -5.40 -18.02 -14.90
C LEU A 180 -4.76 -19.00 -15.91
N GLY A 181 -5.12 -20.27 -15.83
CA GLY A 181 -4.67 -21.31 -16.76
C GLY A 181 -3.14 -21.47 -16.76
N SER A 182 -2.56 -21.56 -17.97
CA SER A 182 -1.10 -21.72 -18.17
C SER A 182 -0.26 -20.49 -17.80
N ARG A 183 -0.89 -19.37 -17.44
CA ARG A 183 -0.17 -18.13 -17.07
C ARG A 183 0.34 -18.14 -15.64
N ALA A 184 -0.19 -19.01 -14.78
CA ALA A 184 0.23 -19.13 -13.39
C ALA A 184 1.40 -20.10 -13.26
N THR A 185 2.49 -19.66 -12.63
CA THR A 185 3.65 -20.50 -12.30
C THR A 185 3.92 -20.46 -10.79
N VAL A 186 3.82 -21.60 -10.12
CA VAL A 186 4.21 -21.75 -8.72
C VAL A 186 5.74 -21.71 -8.62
N ARG A 187 6.28 -20.72 -7.89
CA ARG A 187 7.72 -20.53 -7.72
C ARG A 187 8.25 -21.18 -6.46
N HIS A 188 7.46 -21.13 -5.39
CA HIS A 188 7.89 -21.56 -4.07
C HIS A 188 6.72 -22.13 -3.28
N VAL A 189 6.99 -23.14 -2.45
CA VAL A 189 6.05 -23.68 -1.47
C VAL A 189 6.82 -23.92 -0.18
N ASP A 190 6.37 -23.31 0.92
CA ASP A 190 6.97 -23.49 2.25
C ASP A 190 5.94 -23.72 3.35
N LEU A 191 6.36 -24.41 4.41
CA LEU A 191 5.57 -24.60 5.62
C LEU A 191 5.75 -23.39 6.54
N CYS A 192 4.67 -22.67 6.81
CA CYS A 192 4.61 -21.64 7.85
C CYS A 192 3.38 -21.87 8.75
N PHE A 193 3.28 -21.08 9.80
CA PHE A 193 2.12 -21.10 10.69
C PHE A 193 1.33 -19.81 10.48
N TYR A 194 0.19 -19.89 9.81
CA TYR A 194 -0.62 -18.72 9.51
C TYR A 194 -1.36 -18.23 10.75
N ASP A 195 -1.13 -16.96 11.09
CA ASP A 195 -1.86 -16.21 12.11
C ASP A 195 -2.68 -15.14 11.38
N SER A 196 -4.00 -15.33 11.36
CA SER A 196 -4.96 -14.38 10.80
C SER A 196 -5.15 -13.15 11.69
N GLY A 197 -4.65 -13.21 12.93
CA GLY A 197 -4.98 -12.27 13.99
C GLY A 197 -6.33 -12.57 14.67
N ALA A 198 -7.02 -13.66 14.33
CA ALA A 198 -8.25 -14.09 14.98
C ALA A 198 -7.97 -14.92 16.25
N ALA A 199 -8.35 -16.20 16.29
CA ALA A 199 -8.30 -17.07 17.46
C ALA A 199 -7.23 -18.18 17.37
N HIS A 200 -6.69 -18.47 16.18
CA HIS A 200 -5.80 -19.61 15.94
C HIS A 200 -4.57 -19.25 15.11
N ILE A 201 -3.48 -19.92 15.46
CA ILE A 201 -2.28 -20.02 14.63
C ILE A 201 -2.26 -21.46 14.09
N GLN A 202 -2.30 -21.62 12.78
CA GLN A 202 -2.48 -22.93 12.15
C GLN A 202 -1.38 -23.24 11.13
N PRO A 203 -0.91 -24.50 11.01
CA PRO A 203 0.09 -24.84 10.03
C PRO A 203 -0.50 -24.82 8.61
N VAL A 204 0.18 -24.14 7.70
CA VAL A 204 -0.20 -24.00 6.29
C VAL A 204 0.99 -24.24 5.38
N PHE A 205 0.72 -24.65 4.15
CA PHE A 205 1.68 -24.47 3.06
C PHE A 205 1.36 -23.16 2.36
N ARG A 206 2.26 -22.19 2.49
CA ARG A 206 2.25 -20.95 1.70
C ARG A 206 2.87 -21.25 0.35
N PHE A 207 2.28 -20.73 -0.71
CA PHE A 207 2.85 -20.84 -2.04
C PHE A 207 2.81 -19.50 -2.79
N ASN A 208 3.90 -19.20 -3.48
CA ASN A 208 4.05 -17.97 -4.26
C ASN A 208 3.87 -18.29 -5.74
N VAL A 209 3.01 -17.53 -6.41
CA VAL A 209 2.65 -17.72 -7.82
C VAL A 209 2.94 -16.46 -8.58
N THR A 210 3.76 -16.61 -9.61
CA THR A 210 3.94 -15.56 -10.61
C THR A 210 2.92 -15.73 -11.72
N VAL A 211 2.20 -14.66 -12.06
CA VAL A 211 1.22 -14.65 -13.15
C VAL A 211 1.79 -13.86 -14.31
N SER A 212 2.10 -14.56 -15.40
CA SER A 212 2.61 -13.93 -16.61
C SER A 212 1.56 -13.01 -17.21
N SER A 213 1.94 -11.77 -17.48
CA SER A 213 1.12 -10.85 -18.26
C SER A 213 1.02 -11.34 -19.72
N VAL A 214 -0.13 -11.09 -20.34
CA VAL A 214 -0.39 -11.40 -21.76
C VAL A 214 0.35 -10.46 -22.73
N SER A 215 0.93 -9.37 -22.22
CA SER A 215 1.50 -8.25 -22.99
C SER A 215 3.01 -8.05 -22.80
N GLY A 216 3.68 -8.87 -22.00
CA GLY A 216 5.08 -8.64 -21.61
C GLY A 216 5.28 -7.61 -20.49
N ALA A 217 4.20 -7.06 -19.93
CA ALA A 217 4.26 -6.23 -18.71
C ALA A 217 4.74 -7.02 -17.48
N ALA A 218 4.96 -6.33 -16.36
CA ALA A 218 5.42 -6.96 -15.13
C ALA A 218 4.50 -8.12 -14.71
N THR A 219 5.14 -9.13 -14.15
CA THR A 219 4.47 -10.35 -13.67
C THR A 219 3.84 -10.08 -12.31
N ALA A 220 2.54 -10.33 -12.15
CA ALA A 220 1.91 -10.18 -10.84
C ALA A 220 2.34 -11.31 -9.87
N LEU A 221 2.37 -11.01 -8.57
CA LEU A 221 2.64 -12.00 -7.53
C LEU A 221 1.36 -12.30 -6.73
N LEU A 222 0.91 -13.54 -6.77
CA LEU A 222 -0.12 -14.06 -5.87
C LEU A 222 0.54 -14.87 -4.76
N VAL A 223 0.01 -14.74 -3.55
CA VAL A 223 0.40 -15.57 -2.40
C VAL A 223 -0.83 -16.33 -1.94
N GLY A 224 -0.78 -17.66 -2.08
CA GLY A 224 -1.85 -18.54 -1.63
C GLY A 224 -1.44 -19.36 -0.42
N TYR A 225 -2.44 -19.92 0.24
CA TYR A 225 -2.27 -20.73 1.44
C TYR A 225 -3.20 -21.94 1.40
N ILE A 226 -2.65 -23.14 1.54
CA ILE A 226 -3.44 -24.34 1.78
C ILE A 226 -3.21 -24.86 3.20
N PRO A 227 -4.22 -25.46 3.86
CA PRO A 227 -4.03 -26.07 5.17
C PRO A 227 -3.00 -27.20 5.11
N ALA A 228 -2.10 -27.28 6.09
CA ALA A 228 -1.08 -28.31 6.10
C ALA A 228 -1.60 -29.70 6.55
N SER A 229 -2.88 -29.79 6.93
CA SER A 229 -3.49 -31.01 7.47
C SER A 229 -4.69 -31.53 6.68
N ASP A 230 -4.98 -32.81 6.85
CA ASP A 230 -6.16 -33.47 6.30
C ASP A 230 -7.48 -33.03 6.95
N LYS A 231 -7.43 -32.45 8.15
CA LYS A 231 -8.58 -31.88 8.86
C LYS A 231 -9.07 -30.55 8.29
N GLY A 232 -8.38 -29.98 7.30
CA GLY A 232 -8.72 -28.70 6.70
C GLY A 232 -8.21 -27.51 7.50
N GLU A 233 -8.82 -26.35 7.25
CA GLU A 233 -8.51 -25.08 7.89
C GLU A 233 -9.22 -24.97 9.26
N LEU A 234 -8.53 -24.43 10.26
CA LEU A 234 -9.11 -24.07 11.56
C LEU A 234 -9.77 -22.69 11.53
N GLU A 235 -9.25 -21.82 10.68
CA GLU A 235 -9.78 -20.51 10.38
C GLU A 235 -9.65 -20.25 8.88
N PRO A 236 -10.50 -19.40 8.29
CA PRO A 236 -10.42 -19.06 6.88
C PRO A 236 -9.01 -18.59 6.50
N LEU A 237 -8.46 -19.20 5.45
CA LEU A 237 -7.22 -18.74 4.82
C LEU A 237 -7.51 -17.70 3.73
N PRO A 238 -6.56 -16.79 3.43
CA PRO A 238 -6.68 -15.92 2.28
C PRO A 238 -6.85 -16.73 1.01
N ASN A 239 -7.93 -16.47 0.28
CA ASN A 239 -8.25 -17.16 -0.95
C ASN A 239 -7.68 -16.39 -2.14
N ILE A 240 -6.98 -17.08 -3.05
CA ILE A 240 -6.48 -16.48 -4.30
C ILE A 240 -7.55 -16.40 -5.39
N THR A 241 -8.70 -17.05 -5.23
CA THR A 241 -9.82 -16.89 -6.16
C THR A 241 -10.58 -15.62 -5.83
N ALA A 242 -10.82 -14.79 -6.84
CA ALA A 242 -11.70 -13.65 -6.69
C ALA A 242 -13.12 -14.12 -6.29
N PRO A 243 -13.79 -13.46 -5.32
CA PRO A 243 -15.18 -13.75 -5.00
C PRO A 243 -16.10 -13.46 -6.21
N ALA A 244 -17.31 -14.01 -6.18
CA ALA A 244 -18.33 -13.73 -7.19
C ALA A 244 -18.57 -12.22 -7.32
N VAL A 245 -18.57 -11.74 -8.57
CA VAL A 245 -18.63 -10.31 -8.91
C VAL A 245 -19.90 -9.67 -8.33
N GLY A 246 -19.77 -8.46 -7.79
CA GLY A 246 -20.89 -7.52 -7.74
C GLY A 246 -21.30 -7.09 -9.16
N PRO A 247 -22.41 -6.35 -9.34
CA PRO A 247 -22.76 -5.84 -10.66
C PRO A 247 -21.61 -5.02 -11.23
N GLN A 248 -21.25 -5.26 -12.50
CA GLN A 248 -20.34 -4.39 -13.23
C GLN A 248 -20.91 -2.97 -13.14
N PRO A 249 -20.14 -1.99 -12.64
CA PRO A 249 -20.64 -0.63 -12.53
C PRO A 249 -20.96 -0.07 -13.92
N ASN A 250 -22.02 0.73 -13.97
CA ASN A 250 -22.44 1.38 -15.20
C ASN A 250 -21.36 2.37 -15.66
N PHE A 251 -21.15 2.46 -16.97
CA PHE A 251 -20.41 3.58 -17.54
C PHE A 251 -21.05 4.89 -17.05
N PRO A 252 -20.25 5.89 -16.62
CA PRO A 252 -20.80 7.22 -16.42
C PRO A 252 -21.47 7.65 -17.72
N ASN A 253 -22.72 8.09 -17.63
CA ASN A 253 -23.46 8.53 -18.80
C ASN A 253 -22.79 9.80 -19.35
N LEU A 254 -21.95 9.65 -20.37
CA LEU A 254 -21.32 10.78 -21.07
C LEU A 254 -22.34 11.71 -21.74
N ASN A 255 -23.56 11.21 -21.97
CA ASN A 255 -24.71 11.98 -22.45
C ASN A 255 -25.58 12.55 -21.32
N ALA A 256 -25.25 12.28 -20.04
CA ALA A 256 -25.67 13.13 -18.95
C ALA A 256 -24.89 14.44 -19.09
N THR A 257 -25.36 15.22 -20.06
CA THR A 257 -25.41 16.66 -20.04
C THR A 257 -26.05 17.07 -18.72
N SER A 258 -25.30 16.93 -17.61
CA SER A 258 -25.15 18.05 -16.72
C SER A 258 -24.92 19.22 -17.65
N SER A 259 -25.94 20.06 -17.73
CA SER A 259 -25.98 21.28 -18.50
C SER A 259 -24.56 21.76 -18.84
N ARG A 260 -24.30 22.10 -20.10
CA ARG A 260 -23.25 23.08 -20.46
C ARG A 260 -23.35 24.38 -19.65
N GLY A 261 -24.36 24.53 -18.78
CA GLY A 261 -24.41 25.49 -17.69
C GLY A 261 -23.27 25.26 -16.73
N ALA A 262 -22.29 26.15 -16.83
CA ALA A 262 -21.27 26.47 -15.84
C ALA A 262 -20.61 25.25 -15.19
N LEU A 263 -19.34 25.02 -15.55
CA LEU A 263 -18.33 24.50 -14.64
C LEU A 263 -18.72 24.93 -13.22
N PRO A 264 -18.92 24.04 -12.23
CA PRO A 264 -19.11 24.48 -10.87
C PRO A 264 -17.90 25.35 -10.55
N GLY A 265 -18.10 26.67 -10.54
CA GLY A 265 -17.10 27.63 -10.10
C GLY A 265 -16.63 27.18 -8.73
N PRO A 266 -15.39 27.51 -8.32
CA PRO A 266 -14.77 27.02 -7.10
C PRO A 266 -15.79 27.11 -5.96
N SER A 267 -16.37 25.96 -5.63
CA SER A 267 -17.40 25.86 -4.60
C SER A 267 -16.72 26.34 -3.33
N ARG A 268 -17.30 27.39 -2.74
CA ARG A 268 -16.81 28.01 -1.51
C ARG A 268 -16.60 26.92 -0.45
N ARG A 269 -15.52 27.09 0.29
CA ARG A 269 -14.98 26.29 1.41
C ARG A 269 -16.00 25.93 2.50
N ASP A 270 -16.96 25.06 2.21
CA ASP A 270 -17.69 24.30 3.22
C ASP A 270 -17.10 22.89 3.23
N GLY A 271 -16.30 22.56 4.25
CA GLY A 271 -15.96 21.18 4.67
C GLY A 271 -15.92 20.09 3.58
N SER A 272 -15.31 20.40 2.43
CA SER A 272 -15.72 19.85 1.13
C SER A 272 -15.53 18.34 1.03
N SER A 273 -16.46 17.70 0.32
CA SER A 273 -16.36 16.29 -0.07
C SER A 273 -15.10 16.04 -0.90
N ILE A 274 -14.50 14.86 -0.72
CA ILE A 274 -13.31 14.40 -1.43
C ILE A 274 -13.76 13.34 -2.41
N SER A 275 -13.89 13.73 -3.67
CA SER A 275 -14.15 12.82 -4.78
C SER A 275 -13.00 11.84 -5.01
N VAL A 276 -13.36 10.55 -5.10
CA VAL A 276 -12.46 9.44 -5.43
C VAL A 276 -12.86 8.87 -6.79
N GLY A 277 -11.89 8.70 -7.69
CA GLY A 277 -12.07 8.01 -8.98
C GLY A 277 -11.26 6.72 -9.03
N ARG A 278 -11.84 5.65 -9.57
CA ARG A 278 -11.24 4.32 -9.65
C ARG A 278 -11.17 3.87 -11.11
N TYR A 279 -9.98 3.58 -11.64
CA TYR A 279 -9.73 3.22 -13.05
C TYR A 279 -9.00 1.89 -13.10
N LEU A 280 -9.67 0.85 -13.59
CA LEU A 280 -9.16 -0.52 -13.45
C LEU A 280 -8.91 -1.15 -14.80
N MET A 281 -7.85 -1.93 -14.93
CA MET A 281 -7.56 -2.64 -16.16
C MET A 281 -8.66 -3.67 -16.49
N ASN A 282 -9.18 -3.60 -17.72
CA ASN A 282 -10.15 -4.57 -18.24
C ASN A 282 -9.47 -5.65 -19.09
N GLY A 283 -10.14 -6.79 -19.28
CA GLY A 283 -9.75 -7.81 -20.26
C GLY A 283 -8.54 -8.66 -19.86
N ASP A 284 -8.13 -8.64 -18.59
CA ASP A 284 -7.13 -9.57 -18.06
C ASP A 284 -7.78 -10.57 -17.09
N GLY A 285 -7.14 -11.72 -16.89
CA GLY A 285 -7.67 -12.69 -15.92
C GLY A 285 -7.53 -12.28 -14.45
N LEU A 286 -6.85 -11.17 -14.14
CA LEU A 286 -6.85 -10.55 -12.80
C LEU A 286 -7.85 -9.38 -12.68
N SER A 287 -8.65 -9.08 -13.72
CA SER A 287 -9.57 -7.93 -13.66
C SER A 287 -10.48 -7.94 -12.44
N GLN A 288 -10.91 -9.12 -11.96
CA GLN A 288 -11.73 -9.25 -10.75
C GLN A 288 -11.00 -8.92 -9.45
N ASP A 289 -9.69 -9.17 -9.42
CA ASP A 289 -8.87 -8.79 -8.30
C ASP A 289 -8.76 -7.28 -8.20
N PHE A 290 -8.51 -6.59 -9.32
CA PHE A 290 -8.46 -5.12 -9.34
C PHE A 290 -9.79 -4.48 -8.87
N ILE A 291 -10.95 -5.05 -9.24
CA ILE A 291 -12.26 -4.57 -8.70
C ILE A 291 -12.28 -4.64 -7.18
N ARG A 292 -11.79 -5.75 -6.62
CA ARG A 292 -11.81 -6.01 -5.19
C ARG A 292 -10.86 -5.07 -4.45
N GLU A 293 -9.66 -4.88 -4.97
CA GLU A 293 -8.68 -3.93 -4.43
C GLU A 293 -9.25 -2.50 -4.41
N ALA A 294 -9.82 -2.05 -5.54
CA ALA A 294 -10.47 -0.75 -5.65
C ALA A 294 -11.65 -0.57 -4.70
N SER A 295 -12.47 -1.61 -4.53
CA SER A 295 -13.63 -1.61 -3.64
C SER A 295 -13.22 -1.62 -2.17
N ASN A 296 -12.14 -2.33 -1.83
CA ASN A 296 -11.60 -2.37 -0.49
C ASN A 296 -10.96 -1.05 -0.10
N LEU A 297 -10.19 -0.42 -0.99
CA LEU A 297 -9.67 0.94 -0.79
C LEU A 297 -10.82 1.93 -0.53
N TRP A 298 -11.84 1.93 -1.39
CA TRP A 298 -13.02 2.78 -1.23
C TRP A 298 -13.74 2.54 0.11
N SER A 299 -14.02 1.28 0.44
CA SER A 299 -14.65 0.90 1.71
C SER A 299 -13.83 1.39 2.91
N GLY A 300 -12.51 1.29 2.83
CA GLY A 300 -11.61 1.79 3.87
C GLY A 300 -11.70 3.30 4.05
N LEU A 301 -11.64 4.05 2.96
CA LEU A 301 -11.78 5.52 2.96
C LEU A 301 -13.14 5.95 3.54
N HIS A 302 -14.22 5.39 3.00
CA HIS A 302 -15.59 5.75 3.37
C HIS A 302 -15.93 5.38 4.83
N SER A 303 -15.48 4.21 5.30
CA SER A 303 -15.69 3.79 6.69
C SER A 303 -14.95 4.66 7.71
N ALA A 304 -13.80 5.24 7.31
CA ALA A 304 -13.04 6.15 8.15
C ALA A 304 -13.56 7.60 8.12
N SER A 305 -14.18 8.04 7.02
CA SER A 305 -14.75 9.38 6.91
C SER A 305 -15.87 9.47 5.88
N SER A 306 -16.99 10.07 6.27
CA SER A 306 -18.10 10.40 5.36
C SER A 306 -17.79 11.51 4.36
N ARG A 307 -16.61 12.15 4.45
CA ARG A 307 -16.19 13.17 3.49
C ARG A 307 -15.87 12.59 2.12
N PHE A 308 -15.52 11.32 2.02
CA PHE A 308 -15.22 10.70 0.73
C PHE A 308 -16.50 10.41 -0.04
N VAL A 309 -16.48 10.73 -1.33
CA VAL A 309 -17.57 10.47 -2.27
C VAL A 309 -17.00 9.68 -3.44
N ASP A 310 -17.61 8.54 -3.75
CA ASP A 310 -17.26 7.73 -4.92
C ASP A 310 -17.77 8.47 -6.15
N ALA A 311 -16.87 9.17 -6.84
CA ALA A 311 -17.24 10.05 -7.94
C ALA A 311 -17.33 9.29 -9.25
N GLN A 312 -16.44 8.30 -9.45
CA GLN A 312 -16.44 7.48 -10.64
C GLN A 312 -15.73 6.15 -10.44
N TYR A 313 -16.26 5.13 -11.10
CA TYR A 313 -15.59 3.88 -11.38
C TYR A 313 -15.59 3.68 -12.89
N TYR A 314 -14.45 3.30 -13.46
CA TYR A 314 -14.29 3.15 -14.90
C TYR A 314 -13.35 1.98 -15.25
N TRP A 315 -13.65 1.28 -16.34
CA TRP A 315 -12.68 0.38 -16.97
C TRP A 315 -11.68 1.21 -17.74
N ASP A 316 -10.42 1.05 -17.41
CA ASP A 316 -9.40 1.99 -17.78
C ASP A 316 -9.17 2.07 -19.30
N ASP A 317 -8.79 3.25 -19.77
CA ASP A 317 -8.52 3.55 -21.19
C ASP A 317 -7.43 4.62 -21.26
N PRO A 318 -6.43 4.54 -22.16
CA PRO A 318 -5.34 5.50 -22.15
C PRO A 318 -5.81 6.95 -22.32
N ASN A 319 -6.97 7.15 -22.97
CA ASN A 319 -7.55 8.47 -23.14
C ASN A 319 -7.95 9.13 -21.82
N VAL A 320 -8.25 8.37 -20.76
CA VAL A 320 -8.60 8.95 -19.44
C VAL A 320 -7.43 9.64 -18.75
N TYR A 321 -6.19 9.38 -19.19
CA TYR A 321 -4.98 10.02 -18.68
C TYR A 321 -4.42 11.08 -19.63
N ASN A 322 -4.86 11.12 -20.89
CA ASN A 322 -4.40 12.10 -21.88
C ASN A 322 -5.51 13.06 -22.34
N ALA A 323 -6.11 12.88 -23.51
CA ALA A 323 -7.12 13.71 -24.14
C ALA A 323 -8.34 13.95 -23.26
N TRP A 324 -8.70 13.01 -22.38
CA TRP A 324 -9.85 13.11 -21.48
C TRP A 324 -9.46 13.28 -20.01
N ALA A 325 -8.17 13.46 -19.68
CA ALA A 325 -7.69 13.63 -18.31
C ALA A 325 -8.51 14.64 -17.51
N TYR A 326 -8.85 15.77 -18.13
CA TYR A 326 -9.65 16.82 -17.51
C TYR A 326 -11.03 16.35 -17.00
N TYR A 327 -11.66 15.41 -17.68
CA TYR A 327 -13.00 14.90 -17.33
C TYR A 327 -12.95 13.73 -16.35
N TYR A 328 -11.82 13.02 -16.30
CA TYR A 328 -11.63 11.79 -15.53
C TYR A 328 -10.60 11.97 -14.41
N VAL A 329 -9.35 11.54 -14.65
CA VAL A 329 -8.29 11.45 -13.63
C VAL A 329 -8.02 12.80 -12.98
N ASN A 330 -8.06 13.89 -13.74
CA ASN A 330 -7.87 15.23 -13.23
C ASN A 330 -9.16 15.91 -12.72
N ASN A 331 -10.32 15.25 -12.73
CA ASN A 331 -11.60 15.79 -12.22
C ASN A 331 -11.94 15.30 -10.79
N VAL A 332 -11.17 14.36 -10.26
CA VAL A 332 -11.29 13.85 -8.89
C VAL A 332 -10.16 14.35 -8.01
N HIS A 333 -10.34 14.34 -6.69
CA HIS A 333 -9.27 14.72 -5.77
C HIS A 333 -8.26 13.59 -5.57
N VAL A 334 -8.76 12.34 -5.60
CA VAL A 334 -7.97 11.12 -5.45
C VAL A 334 -8.27 10.21 -6.63
N ALA A 335 -7.24 9.82 -7.37
CA ALA A 335 -7.31 8.78 -8.40
C ALA A 335 -6.70 7.49 -7.86
N PHE A 336 -7.38 6.37 -8.06
CA PHE A 336 -6.85 5.03 -7.88
C PHE A 336 -6.82 4.33 -9.24
N SER A 337 -5.64 3.95 -9.69
CA SER A 337 -5.46 3.16 -10.91
C SER A 337 -4.92 1.78 -10.53
N ASP A 338 -5.32 0.74 -11.25
CA ASP A 338 -4.90 -0.63 -10.95
C ASP A 338 -4.87 -1.53 -12.20
N GLY A 339 -3.91 -2.44 -12.26
CA GLY A 339 -3.53 -3.16 -13.46
C GLY A 339 -2.08 -3.65 -13.48
N HIS A 340 -1.62 -4.04 -14.66
CA HIS A 340 -0.20 -4.40 -14.86
C HIS A 340 0.61 -3.14 -15.12
N GLY A 341 1.78 -3.04 -14.51
CA GLY A 341 2.68 -1.91 -14.68
C GLY A 341 4.08 -2.31 -15.14
N SER A 342 4.86 -1.28 -15.44
CA SER A 342 6.26 -1.29 -15.82
C SER A 342 6.88 0.05 -15.36
N PRO A 343 8.22 0.19 -15.30
CA PRO A 343 8.85 1.47 -15.01
C PRO A 343 8.26 2.62 -15.84
N HIS A 344 7.61 3.57 -15.16
CA HIS A 344 6.93 4.72 -15.75
C HIS A 344 5.82 4.41 -16.76
N SER A 345 5.22 3.22 -16.73
CA SER A 345 4.05 2.92 -17.56
C SER A 345 3.13 1.87 -16.95
N PHE A 346 1.89 1.83 -17.40
CA PHE A 346 0.93 0.81 -17.00
C PHE A 346 -0.09 0.52 -18.10
N LEU A 347 -0.72 -0.65 -17.99
CA LEU A 347 -1.70 -1.14 -18.95
C LEU A 347 -3.12 -0.92 -18.43
N THR A 348 -3.94 -0.32 -19.29
CA THR A 348 -5.36 -0.07 -19.05
C THR A 348 -6.23 -1.20 -19.63
N ASN A 349 -5.69 -2.01 -20.55
CA ASN A 349 -6.40 -3.13 -21.16
C ASN A 349 -5.49 -4.33 -21.43
N GLY A 350 -5.79 -5.46 -20.79
CA GLY A 350 -5.04 -6.71 -20.95
C GLY A 350 -5.11 -7.30 -22.38
N GLY A 351 -6.19 -7.04 -23.12
CA GLY A 351 -6.36 -7.51 -24.49
C GLY A 351 -5.63 -6.67 -25.54
N LEU A 352 -5.10 -5.50 -25.18
CA LEU A 352 -4.52 -4.53 -26.11
C LEU A 352 -3.16 -4.01 -25.62
N PRO A 353 -2.09 -4.83 -25.65
CA PRO A 353 -0.76 -4.47 -25.16
C PRO A 353 -0.22 -3.14 -25.71
N SER A 354 -0.36 -2.93 -27.03
CA SER A 354 0.27 -1.83 -27.75
C SER A 354 -0.56 -0.56 -27.85
N SER A 355 -1.86 -0.65 -27.59
CA SER A 355 -2.79 0.49 -27.66
C SER A 355 -3.52 0.77 -26.36
N GLY A 356 -3.26 -0.04 -25.32
CA GLY A 356 -3.79 0.08 -23.98
C GLY A 356 -2.73 0.48 -22.96
N GLU A 357 -1.55 0.94 -23.39
CA GLU A 357 -0.50 1.39 -22.49
C GLU A 357 -0.58 2.90 -22.24
N VAL A 358 -0.37 3.28 -20.99
CA VAL A 358 -0.18 4.65 -20.55
C VAL A 358 1.26 4.80 -20.11
N THR A 359 2.02 5.62 -20.84
CA THR A 359 3.36 6.01 -20.42
C THR A 359 3.29 7.29 -19.61
N ILE A 360 3.77 7.23 -18.37
CA ILE A 360 4.07 8.41 -17.57
C ILE A 360 5.23 9.11 -18.26
N SER A 361 4.94 10.26 -18.85
CA SER A 361 5.89 11.04 -19.62
C SER A 361 5.55 12.53 -19.53
N PRO A 362 6.47 13.39 -19.96
CA PRO A 362 6.19 14.82 -20.10
C PRO A 362 5.03 15.17 -21.04
N ASP A 363 4.57 14.23 -21.87
CA ASP A 363 3.49 14.45 -22.83
C ASP A 363 2.16 13.81 -22.40
N LEU A 364 2.14 13.03 -21.30
CA LEU A 364 0.95 12.29 -20.85
C LEU A 364 -0.29 13.19 -20.78
N TYR A 365 -0.16 14.32 -20.08
CA TYR A 365 -1.13 15.39 -20.12
C TYR A 365 -0.39 16.72 -20.10
N ALA A 366 -0.35 17.40 -21.26
CA ALA A 366 0.48 18.59 -21.48
C ALA A 366 0.26 19.75 -20.50
N LYS A 367 -0.81 19.71 -19.69
CA LYS A 367 -1.19 20.71 -18.70
C LYS A 367 -0.85 20.32 -17.27
N GLY A 368 -0.35 19.10 -17.04
CA GLY A 368 -0.12 18.52 -15.73
C GLY A 368 -1.41 18.22 -14.97
N PHE A 369 -1.30 17.46 -13.89
CA PHE A 369 -2.44 17.10 -13.05
C PHE A 369 -2.50 17.96 -11.80
N GLY A 370 -3.72 18.28 -11.37
CA GLY A 370 -4.04 19.04 -10.17
C GLY A 370 -4.81 20.33 -10.41
N ALA A 371 -5.15 20.99 -9.31
CA ALA A 371 -6.06 22.14 -9.31
C ALA A 371 -5.49 23.42 -9.95
N SER A 372 -4.20 23.46 -10.21
CA SER A 372 -3.52 24.55 -10.92
C SER A 372 -3.27 24.25 -12.40
N ALA A 373 -3.69 23.08 -12.90
CA ALA A 373 -3.69 22.78 -14.34
C ALA A 373 -4.60 23.76 -15.10
N THR A 374 -4.38 23.93 -16.41
CA THR A 374 -5.25 24.75 -17.29
C THR A 374 -5.91 23.83 -18.32
N PRO A 375 -7.25 23.70 -18.40
CA PRO A 375 -8.28 24.65 -17.95
C PRO A 375 -8.73 24.51 -16.48
N GLY A 376 -8.09 23.63 -15.72
CA GLY A 376 -8.38 23.37 -14.31
C GLY A 376 -8.09 21.90 -13.99
N GLY A 377 -8.37 21.52 -12.74
CA GLY A 377 -8.32 20.13 -12.30
C GLY A 377 -8.65 20.03 -10.81
N LYS A 378 -8.55 18.84 -10.25
CA LYS A 378 -8.73 18.57 -8.82
C LYS A 378 -7.73 17.59 -8.24
N LEU A 379 -6.98 16.88 -9.08
CA LEU A 379 -6.17 15.75 -8.61
C LEU A 379 -5.07 16.19 -7.65
N ALA A 380 -5.22 15.79 -6.39
CA ALA A 380 -4.23 16.03 -5.36
C ALA A 380 -3.33 14.79 -5.18
N TYR A 381 -3.92 13.59 -5.27
CA TYR A 381 -3.25 12.33 -5.00
C TYR A 381 -3.56 11.28 -6.05
N TRP A 382 -2.51 10.62 -6.54
CA TRP A 382 -2.64 9.46 -7.42
C TRP A 382 -2.08 8.22 -6.72
N ILE A 383 -2.95 7.25 -6.48
CA ILE A 383 -2.61 5.97 -5.90
C ILE A 383 -2.58 4.95 -7.04
N LEU A 384 -1.42 4.33 -7.24
CA LEU A 384 -1.12 3.40 -8.34
C LEU A 384 -0.97 2.00 -7.74
N GLY A 385 -1.96 1.13 -7.98
CA GLY A 385 -1.93 -0.27 -7.58
C GLY A 385 -1.05 -1.14 -8.48
N GLU A 386 -0.61 -0.59 -9.60
CA GLU A 386 0.15 -1.30 -10.62
C GLU A 386 1.59 -1.58 -10.20
N CYS A 387 2.13 -2.69 -10.70
CA CYS A 387 3.51 -3.10 -10.45
C CYS A 387 4.51 -2.11 -11.03
N SER A 388 5.57 -1.79 -10.29
CA SER A 388 6.80 -1.16 -10.82
C SER A 388 6.65 0.21 -11.51
N VAL A 389 5.53 0.91 -11.32
CA VAL A 389 5.29 2.19 -12.01
C VAL A 389 6.19 3.31 -11.49
N ILE A 390 6.44 3.35 -10.19
CA ILE A 390 7.25 4.41 -9.56
C ILE A 390 8.66 3.90 -9.29
N SER A 391 9.55 4.06 -10.27
CA SER A 391 10.98 3.77 -10.13
C SER A 391 11.66 4.67 -9.11
N ALA A 392 12.77 4.20 -8.54
CA ALA A 392 13.66 4.97 -7.69
C ALA A 392 15.02 5.23 -8.39
N PRO A 393 15.78 6.25 -7.98
CA PRO A 393 17.11 6.53 -8.55
C PRO A 393 18.08 5.36 -8.50
N VAL A 394 17.93 4.45 -7.54
CA VAL A 394 18.73 3.23 -7.40
C VAL A 394 18.43 2.14 -8.44
N ASP A 395 17.35 2.30 -9.21
CA ASP A 395 16.99 1.39 -10.31
C ASP A 395 17.74 1.72 -11.60
N TYR A 396 18.46 2.85 -11.63
CA TYR A 396 19.19 3.35 -12.79
C TYR A 396 20.70 3.23 -12.58
N PRO A 397 21.49 3.16 -13.68
CA PRO A 397 22.95 3.25 -13.60
C PRO A 397 23.43 4.48 -12.82
N ALA A 398 24.61 4.38 -12.21
CA ALA A 398 25.20 5.50 -11.50
C ALA A 398 25.34 6.73 -12.41
N GLY A 399 24.86 7.89 -11.97
CA GLY A 399 24.80 9.12 -12.75
C GLY A 399 23.50 9.32 -13.55
N GLN A 400 22.63 8.32 -13.64
CA GLN A 400 21.34 8.37 -14.36
C GLN A 400 20.11 8.43 -13.43
N GLY A 401 20.31 8.79 -12.16
CA GLY A 401 19.20 8.85 -11.20
C GLY A 401 18.09 9.86 -11.56
N HIS A 402 18.36 10.81 -12.47
CA HIS A 402 17.37 11.77 -12.96
C HIS A 402 16.25 11.11 -13.75
N GLU A 403 16.51 9.96 -14.40
CA GLU A 403 15.52 9.20 -15.15
C GLU A 403 14.36 8.69 -14.27
N ALA A 404 14.55 8.59 -12.94
CA ALA A 404 13.48 8.29 -12.00
C ALA A 404 12.50 9.45 -11.80
N PHE A 405 12.94 10.70 -12.01
CA PHE A 405 12.19 11.92 -11.75
C PHE A 405 11.61 12.56 -13.01
N ASP A 406 12.31 12.48 -14.14
CA ASP A 406 11.99 13.19 -15.38
C ASP A 406 10.51 13.08 -15.82
N PRO A 407 9.89 11.88 -15.80
CA PRO A 407 8.47 11.74 -16.14
C PRO A 407 7.52 12.53 -15.24
N TRP A 408 7.87 12.69 -13.97
CA TRP A 408 6.99 13.21 -12.93
C TRP A 408 6.92 14.74 -12.92
N TRP A 409 7.95 15.44 -13.39
CA TRP A 409 7.96 16.91 -13.40
C TRP A 409 6.71 17.48 -14.07
N LYS A 410 6.36 16.96 -15.25
CA LYS A 410 5.16 17.38 -15.96
C LYS A 410 3.88 16.93 -15.26
N VAL A 411 3.82 15.69 -14.78
CA VAL A 411 2.64 15.17 -14.07
C VAL A 411 2.25 16.11 -12.93
N PHE A 412 3.24 16.65 -12.22
CA PHE A 412 3.05 17.57 -11.10
C PHE A 412 2.90 19.06 -11.50
N ASP A 413 3.05 19.44 -12.78
CA ASP A 413 2.93 20.84 -13.24
C ASP A 413 1.58 21.48 -12.84
N GLY A 414 0.52 20.67 -12.79
CA GLY A 414 -0.83 21.11 -12.44
C GLY A 414 -1.07 21.24 -10.93
N GLY A 415 -0.07 21.02 -10.07
CA GLY A 415 -0.21 21.16 -8.63
C GLY A 415 -0.65 19.90 -7.90
N MET A 416 -0.38 18.71 -8.44
CA MET A 416 -0.51 17.46 -7.68
C MET A 416 0.43 17.46 -6.46
N ARG A 417 0.09 16.70 -5.42
CA ARG A 417 0.83 16.65 -4.14
C ARG A 417 1.71 15.42 -4.03
N ALA A 418 1.16 14.25 -4.35
CA ALA A 418 1.88 12.99 -4.33
C ALA A 418 1.30 11.98 -5.31
N ALA A 419 2.17 11.12 -5.82
CA ALA A 419 1.83 9.83 -6.41
C ALA A 419 2.46 8.74 -5.56
N VAL A 420 1.71 7.67 -5.26
CA VAL A 420 2.20 6.54 -4.46
C VAL A 420 1.88 5.23 -5.19
N GLY A 421 2.76 4.24 -5.12
CA GLY A 421 2.56 2.97 -5.81
C GLY A 421 3.68 1.97 -5.56
N TYR A 422 3.80 0.97 -6.41
CA TYR A 422 4.86 -0.04 -6.28
C TYR A 422 6.09 0.30 -7.13
N ARG A 423 7.27 -0.04 -6.60
CA ARG A 423 8.57 -0.01 -7.28
C ARG A 423 8.92 -1.36 -7.91
N ASP A 424 8.38 -2.45 -7.38
CA ASP A 424 8.54 -3.80 -7.93
C ASP A 424 7.18 -4.49 -8.15
N LEU A 425 7.12 -5.82 -7.97
CA LEU A 425 5.90 -6.58 -8.15
C LEU A 425 4.90 -6.25 -7.02
N ALA A 426 3.73 -5.75 -7.40
CA ALA A 426 2.59 -5.66 -6.50
C ALA A 426 2.09 -7.06 -6.18
N SER A 427 1.99 -7.40 -4.90
CA SER A 427 1.20 -8.54 -4.47
C SER A 427 -0.27 -8.15 -4.47
N VAL A 428 -1.08 -8.92 -5.18
CA VAL A 428 -2.54 -8.79 -5.13
C VAL A 428 -3.01 -9.18 -3.74
N ASN A 429 -3.33 -8.18 -2.92
CA ASN A 429 -3.74 -8.33 -1.53
C ASN A 429 -4.86 -7.33 -1.20
N PRO A 430 -6.11 -7.70 -1.49
CA PRO A 430 -7.25 -6.81 -1.32
C PRO A 430 -7.45 -6.31 0.09
N ASP A 431 -7.12 -7.08 1.12
CA ASP A 431 -7.32 -6.69 2.51
C ASP A 431 -6.42 -5.50 2.89
N LYS A 432 -5.22 -5.44 2.29
CA LYS A 432 -4.28 -4.34 2.51
C LYS A 432 -4.75 -3.02 1.93
N TRP A 433 -5.50 -3.05 0.83
CA TRP A 433 -6.12 -1.85 0.29
C TRP A 433 -7.19 -1.27 1.22
N ASN A 434 -7.93 -2.11 1.96
CA ASN A 434 -8.84 -1.62 2.98
C ASN A 434 -8.11 -0.93 4.13
N GLU A 435 -7.00 -1.51 4.60
CA GLU A 435 -6.14 -0.89 5.61
C GLU A 435 -5.56 0.45 5.13
N VAL A 436 -5.10 0.54 3.87
CA VAL A 436 -4.64 1.81 3.26
C VAL A 436 -5.77 2.83 3.32
N GLY A 437 -6.96 2.49 2.80
CA GLY A 437 -8.11 3.39 2.80
C GLY A 437 -8.49 3.88 4.19
N ARG A 438 -8.53 2.99 5.19
CA ARG A 438 -8.83 3.38 6.58
C ARG A 438 -7.75 4.30 7.16
N SER A 439 -6.48 3.99 6.92
CA SER A 439 -5.34 4.79 7.40
C SER A 439 -5.39 6.21 6.84
N LEU A 440 -5.54 6.32 5.52
CA LEU A 440 -5.66 7.61 4.83
C LEU A 440 -6.91 8.37 5.26
N GLY A 441 -8.06 7.70 5.31
CA GLY A 441 -9.32 8.30 5.71
C GLY A 441 -9.38 8.73 7.18
N ARG A 442 -8.46 8.25 8.02
CA ARG A 442 -8.27 8.74 9.40
C ARG A 442 -7.28 9.90 9.49
N GLY A 443 -6.66 10.32 8.39
CA GLY A 443 -5.74 11.46 8.33
C GLY A 443 -4.27 11.10 8.41
N ALA A 444 -3.87 9.86 8.11
CA ALA A 444 -2.46 9.55 7.88
C ALA A 444 -1.91 10.36 6.67
N SER A 445 -0.60 10.62 6.66
CA SER A 445 0.08 11.09 5.44
C SER A 445 -0.18 10.10 4.30
N VAL A 446 -0.42 10.60 3.09
CA VAL A 446 -0.69 9.73 1.92
C VAL A 446 0.50 8.83 1.63
N VAL A 447 1.70 9.39 1.68
CA VAL A 447 2.96 8.69 1.39
C VAL A 447 3.22 7.63 2.44
N HIS A 448 3.29 8.04 3.71
CA HIS A 448 3.65 7.11 4.77
C HIS A 448 2.53 6.10 5.04
N GLY A 449 1.27 6.54 5.03
CA GLY A 449 0.10 5.69 5.24
C GLY A 449 0.00 4.59 4.18
N PHE A 450 0.28 4.91 2.91
CA PHE A 450 0.38 3.92 1.85
C PHE A 450 1.57 2.97 2.07
N MET A 451 2.80 3.52 2.13
CA MET A 451 4.03 2.72 2.18
C MET A 451 4.00 1.77 3.38
N SER A 452 3.75 2.27 4.59
CA SER A 452 3.76 1.47 5.82
C SER A 452 2.71 0.35 5.85
N THR A 453 1.59 0.51 5.14
CA THR A 453 0.57 -0.53 5.02
C THR A 453 0.98 -1.58 3.99
N MET A 454 1.56 -1.15 2.87
CA MET A 454 1.93 -2.00 1.74
C MET A 454 3.33 -2.64 1.85
N LEU A 455 4.09 -2.37 2.92
CA LEU A 455 5.44 -2.94 3.12
C LEU A 455 5.50 -4.49 3.05
N SER A 456 4.41 -5.20 3.34
CA SER A 456 4.36 -6.67 3.25
C SER A 456 3.92 -7.20 1.88
N THR A 457 3.52 -6.33 0.96
CA THR A 457 2.96 -6.71 -0.35
C THR A 457 3.90 -6.42 -1.52
N GLY A 458 5.01 -5.70 -1.29
CA GLY A 458 6.02 -5.41 -2.29
C GLY A 458 6.93 -4.27 -1.84
N LYS A 459 7.87 -3.87 -2.70
CA LYS A 459 8.59 -2.60 -2.53
C LYS A 459 7.70 -1.47 -3.00
N THR A 460 7.40 -0.56 -2.10
CA THR A 460 6.59 0.63 -2.36
C THR A 460 7.48 1.79 -2.76
N SER A 461 6.94 2.74 -3.51
CA SER A 461 7.60 4.01 -3.81
C SER A 461 6.57 5.14 -3.89
N ALA A 462 7.04 6.36 -3.72
CA ALA A 462 6.22 7.55 -3.79
C ALA A 462 7.01 8.72 -4.37
N VAL A 463 6.40 9.47 -5.28
CA VAL A 463 6.90 10.77 -5.73
C VAL A 463 6.06 11.86 -5.08
N THR A 464 6.71 12.88 -4.56
CA THR A 464 6.06 13.98 -3.85
C THR A 464 6.72 15.29 -4.21
N ARG A 465 5.99 16.39 -4.03
CA ARG A 465 6.65 17.69 -3.96
C ARG A 465 7.41 17.81 -2.65
N CYS A 466 8.61 18.41 -2.69
CA CYS A 466 9.40 18.59 -1.48
C CYS A 466 8.61 19.33 -0.38
N GLY A 467 8.66 18.80 0.84
CA GLY A 467 7.92 19.33 2.01
C GLY A 467 6.42 19.02 2.01
N ARG A 468 5.93 18.14 1.13
CA ARG A 468 4.53 17.69 1.06
C ARG A 468 4.36 16.20 1.40
N ASP A 469 5.42 15.54 1.84
CA ASP A 469 5.42 14.13 2.27
C ASP A 469 4.58 13.88 3.53
N ALA A 470 4.35 14.90 4.37
CA ALA A 470 3.41 14.83 5.49
C ALA A 470 1.95 15.17 5.12
N ASP A 471 1.66 15.52 3.87
CA ASP A 471 0.31 15.89 3.49
C ASP A 471 -0.65 14.70 3.64
N THR A 472 -1.78 14.95 4.29
CA THR A 472 -2.89 14.03 4.46
C THR A 472 -3.83 14.10 3.27
N ILE A 473 -4.60 13.03 3.03
CA ILE A 473 -5.55 12.96 1.91
C ILE A 473 -6.61 14.08 1.92
N PHE A 474 -6.79 14.78 3.05
CA PHE A 474 -7.72 15.91 3.18
C PHE A 474 -7.19 17.22 2.58
N GLN A 475 -5.88 17.31 2.31
CA GLN A 475 -5.26 18.49 1.73
C GLN A 475 -5.38 18.43 0.20
N VAL A 476 -6.50 18.91 -0.34
CA VAL A 476 -6.79 18.83 -1.78
C VAL A 476 -6.62 20.15 -2.54
N GLY A 477 -6.12 21.19 -1.85
CA GLY A 477 -5.95 22.51 -2.44
C GLY A 477 -4.88 22.55 -3.54
N GLY A 478 -5.03 23.47 -4.49
CA GLY A 478 -4.05 23.71 -5.54
C GLY A 478 -2.69 24.16 -5.02
N LEU A 479 -1.69 23.92 -5.85
CA LEU A 479 -0.29 23.97 -5.53
C LEU A 479 0.42 24.50 -6.78
N ALA A 480 1.39 25.41 -6.64
CA ALA A 480 2.11 25.93 -7.79
C ALA A 480 2.89 24.81 -8.52
N LYS A 481 3.41 25.07 -9.71
CA LYS A 481 4.36 24.14 -10.36
C LYS A 481 5.51 23.77 -9.39
N PRO A 482 5.94 22.50 -9.31
CA PRO A 482 7.06 22.11 -8.46
C PRO A 482 8.38 22.71 -8.97
N ASP A 483 9.21 23.10 -8.02
CA ASP A 483 10.64 23.40 -8.17
C ASP A 483 11.52 22.31 -7.54
N CYS A 484 10.91 21.38 -6.81
CA CYS A 484 11.57 20.28 -6.12
C CYS A 484 10.63 19.08 -5.97
N LEU A 485 11.14 17.89 -6.30
CA LEU A 485 10.50 16.60 -6.09
C LEU A 485 11.32 15.73 -5.13
N THR A 486 10.65 14.89 -4.35
CA THR A 486 11.26 13.85 -3.51
C THR A 486 10.66 12.50 -3.89
N ILE A 487 11.53 11.51 -4.14
CA ILE A 487 11.13 10.10 -4.29
C ILE A 487 11.52 9.36 -3.00
N TRP A 488 10.55 8.64 -2.43
CA TRP A 488 10.70 7.75 -1.27
C TRP A 488 10.53 6.30 -1.72
N TRP A 489 11.31 5.35 -1.20
CA TRP A 489 11.17 3.91 -1.53
C TRP A 489 11.69 2.96 -0.45
#